data_AF-A0A2V8TK57-F1
#
_entry.id   AF-A0A2V8TK57-F1
#
_cell.length_a   1.000
_cell.length_b   1.000
_cell.length_c   1.000
_cell.angle_alpha   90.00
_cell.angle_beta   90.00
_cell.angle_gamma   90.00
#
_symmetry.space_group_name_H-M   'P 1'
#
loop_
_entity.id
_entity.type
_entity.pdbx_description
1 polymer ?
#
loop_
_entity_poly.entity_id
_entity_poly.type
_entity_poly.pdbx_seq_one_letter_code
_entity_poly.pdbx_strand_id
1 'polypeptide(L)'
;MTSSAPPPERDALVQYFDAAAPQRDRWIERNRYYHDELERIFSFFIPRGRSVLEIGSGTGQLLDALHPSRGVGTRISSSASTTSKASTSRKRLITS
;
A
#
# COMPACT_ATOMS: atom_id res chain seq x y z
N MET A 1 -33.27 6.96 -11.46
CA MET A 1 -31.94 7.55 -11.20
C MET A 1 -31.54 7.14 -9.80
N THR A 2 -30.66 6.17 -9.66
CA THR A 2 -30.32 5.57 -8.36
C THR A 2 -29.44 6.54 -7.58
N SER A 3 -29.94 7.04 -6.45
CA SER A 3 -29.18 7.82 -5.48
C SER A 3 -28.10 6.91 -4.89
N SER A 4 -26.83 7.10 -5.25
CA SER A 4 -25.73 6.43 -4.55
C SER A 4 -25.64 7.02 -3.15
N ALA A 5 -25.48 6.19 -2.12
CA ALA A 5 -25.21 6.64 -0.77
C ALA A 5 -24.06 7.67 -0.78
N PRO A 6 -24.13 8.73 0.04
CA PRO A 6 -23.04 9.69 0.15
C PRO A 6 -21.75 8.92 0.52
N PRO A 7 -20.60 9.30 -0.05
CA PRO A 7 -19.34 8.67 0.30
C PRO A 7 -19.15 8.75 1.82
N PRO A 8 -18.61 7.68 2.46
CA PRO A 8 -18.39 7.69 3.89
C PRO A 8 -17.53 8.89 4.30
N GLU A 9 -17.84 9.48 5.44
CA GLU A 9 -17.07 10.60 6.00
C GLU A 9 -15.59 10.20 6.14
N ARG A 10 -14.69 11.08 5.69
CA ARG A 10 -13.24 10.79 5.64
C ARG A 10 -12.70 10.31 6.99
N ASP A 11 -13.17 10.89 8.09
CA ASP A 11 -12.70 10.55 9.42
C ASP A 11 -13.13 9.14 9.85
N ALA A 12 -14.32 8.69 9.43
CA ALA A 12 -14.77 7.31 9.65
C ALA A 12 -13.88 6.30 8.88
N LEU A 13 -13.46 6.65 7.65
CA LEU A 13 -12.50 5.84 6.90
C LEU A 13 -11.12 5.80 7.59
N VAL A 14 -10.62 6.94 8.05
CA VAL A 14 -9.34 7.01 8.78
C VAL A 14 -9.40 6.12 10.02
N GLN A 15 -10.44 6.24 10.85
CA GLN A 15 -10.63 5.43 12.05
C GLN A 15 -10.71 3.93 11.74
N TYR A 16 -11.43 3.56 10.68
CA TYR A 16 -11.51 2.16 10.25
C TYR A 16 -10.13 1.59 9.90
N PHE A 17 -9.34 2.31 9.09
CA PHE A 17 -8.01 1.86 8.72
C PHE A 17 -7.03 1.90 9.90
N ASP A 18 -7.17 2.86 10.81
CA ASP A 18 -6.36 2.93 12.03
C ASP A 18 -6.59 1.73 12.95
N ALA A 19 -7.84 1.35 13.16
CA ALA A 19 -8.18 0.17 13.95
C ALA A 19 -7.64 -1.14 13.33
N ALA A 20 -7.57 -1.20 11.99
CA ALA A 20 -7.07 -2.36 11.25
C ALA A 20 -5.53 -2.44 11.17
N ALA A 21 -4.82 -1.31 11.28
CA ALA A 21 -3.37 -1.23 11.06
C ALA A 21 -2.54 -2.23 11.90
N PRO A 22 -2.79 -2.43 13.22
CA PRO A 22 -1.99 -3.36 14.03
C PRO A 22 -2.08 -4.82 13.60
N GLN A 23 -3.13 -5.19 12.88
CA GLN A 23 -3.39 -6.57 12.44
C GLN A 23 -2.91 -6.80 11.01
N ARG A 24 -2.49 -5.74 10.29
CA ARG A 24 -2.20 -5.79 8.87
C ARG A 24 -1.06 -6.75 8.53
N ASP A 25 0.03 -6.71 9.28
CA ASP A 25 1.19 -7.59 9.04
C ASP A 25 0.82 -9.06 9.25
N ARG A 26 0.03 -9.37 10.29
CA ARG A 26 -0.47 -10.74 10.54
C ARG A 26 -1.40 -11.20 9.43
N TRP A 27 -2.23 -10.30 8.91
CA TRP A 27 -3.12 -10.62 7.79
C TRP A 27 -2.35 -10.90 6.51
N ILE A 28 -1.30 -10.12 6.22
CA ILE A 28 -0.41 -10.37 5.07
C ILE A 28 0.28 -11.72 5.20
N GLU A 29 0.86 -12.03 6.36
CA GLU A 29 1.53 -13.31 6.62
C GLU A 29 0.57 -14.50 6.44
N ARG A 30 -0.65 -14.38 6.97
CA ARG A 30 -1.68 -15.43 6.84
C ARG A 30 -2.11 -15.64 5.38
N ASN A 31 -2.05 -14.59 4.55
CA ASN A 31 -2.42 -14.62 3.13
C ASN A 31 -1.19 -14.53 2.23
N ARG A 32 -0.04 -15.05 2.69
CA ARG A 32 1.25 -14.87 2.00
C ARG A 32 1.21 -15.24 0.53
N TYR A 33 0.58 -16.36 0.16
CA TYR A 33 0.46 -16.78 -1.23
C TYR A 33 -0.16 -15.71 -2.13
N TYR A 34 -1.18 -15.00 -1.65
CA TYR A 34 -1.81 -13.91 -2.39
C TYR A 34 -0.84 -12.74 -2.59
N HIS A 35 -0.10 -12.35 -1.56
CA HIS A 35 0.86 -11.25 -1.64
C HIS A 35 2.08 -11.60 -2.52
N ASP A 36 2.61 -12.81 -2.40
CA ASP A 36 3.70 -13.31 -3.24
C ASP A 36 3.29 -13.32 -4.73
N GLU A 37 2.04 -13.70 -5.03
CA GLU A 37 1.53 -13.70 -6.40
C GLU A 37 1.33 -12.28 -6.95
N LEU A 38 0.89 -11.32 -6.13
CA LEU A 38 0.86 -9.91 -6.53
C LEU A 38 2.27 -9.40 -6.85
N GLU A 39 3.25 -9.67 -6.00
CA GLU A 39 4.64 -9.28 -6.26
C GLU A 39 5.14 -9.86 -7.59
N ARG A 40 4.84 -11.13 -7.87
CA ARG A 40 5.22 -11.81 -9.12
C ARG A 40 4.55 -11.20 -10.35
N ILE A 41 3.23 -11.00 -10.31
CA ILE A 41 2.47 -10.46 -11.44
C ILE A 41 2.90 -9.02 -11.74
N PHE A 42 2.99 -8.18 -10.72
CA PHE A 42 3.35 -6.78 -10.94
C PHE A 42 4.82 -6.63 -11.36
N SER A 43 5.74 -7.41 -10.80
CA SER A 43 7.15 -7.41 -11.23
C SER A 43 7.34 -7.91 -12.67
N PHE A 44 6.43 -8.75 -13.18
CA PHE A 44 6.43 -9.16 -14.57
C PHE A 44 6.08 -8.00 -15.51
N PHE A 45 5.07 -7.20 -15.15
CA PHE A 45 4.61 -6.07 -15.98
C PHE A 45 5.42 -4.79 -15.80
N ILE A 46 6.02 -4.59 -14.63
CA ILE A 46 6.72 -3.36 -14.27
C ILE A 46 8.21 -3.67 -14.19
N PRO A 47 9.02 -3.25 -15.19
CA PRO A 47 10.46 -3.39 -15.12
C PRO A 47 11.03 -2.67 -13.89
N ARG A 48 12.11 -3.24 -13.33
CA ARG A 48 12.85 -2.59 -12.23
C ARG A 48 13.31 -1.19 -12.62
N GLY A 49 13.41 -0.29 -11.64
CA GLY A 49 13.90 1.07 -11.84
C GLY A 49 12.91 2.02 -12.52
N ARG A 50 11.64 1.62 -12.73
CA ARG A 50 10.59 2.54 -13.20
C ARG A 50 10.09 3.45 -12.08
N SER A 51 9.41 4.53 -12.45
CA SER A 51 8.67 5.36 -11.50
C SER A 51 7.33 4.71 -11.23
N VAL A 52 7.00 4.48 -9.96
CA VAL A 52 5.78 3.76 -9.54
C VAL A 52 5.02 4.59 -8.51
N LEU A 53 3.71 4.72 -8.73
CA LEU A 53 2.76 5.27 -7.77
C LEU A 53 1.80 4.14 -7.35
N GLU A 54 1.82 3.79 -6.06
CA GLU A 54 0.88 2.85 -5.47
C GLU A 54 -0.22 3.63 -4.72
N ILE A 55 -1.46 3.51 -5.19
CA ILE A 55 -2.62 4.10 -4.51
C ILE A 55 -3.13 3.11 -3.46
N GLY A 56 -3.23 3.53 -2.20
CA GLY A 56 -3.66 2.62 -1.12
C GLY A 56 -2.57 1.64 -0.68
N SER A 57 -1.32 2.10 -0.68
CA SER A 57 -0.11 1.30 -0.43
C SER A 57 -0.04 0.55 0.90
N GLY A 58 -0.88 0.89 1.88
CA GLY A 58 -0.88 0.25 3.19
C GLY A 58 0.50 0.35 3.86
N THR A 59 1.16 -0.81 4.05
CA THR A 59 2.50 -0.92 4.64
C THR A 59 3.63 -0.70 3.63
N GLY A 60 3.32 -0.62 2.33
CA GLY A 60 4.28 -0.36 1.24
C GLY A 60 5.04 -1.57 0.72
N GLN A 61 4.68 -2.79 1.12
CA GLN A 61 5.41 -4.00 0.74
C GLN A 61 5.45 -4.25 -0.78
N LEU A 62 4.32 -4.09 -1.47
CA LEU A 62 4.26 -4.28 -2.92
C LEU A 62 5.13 -3.23 -3.64
N LEU A 63 4.99 -1.95 -3.30
CA LEU A 63 5.85 -0.90 -3.88
C LEU A 63 7.34 -1.17 -3.65
N ASP A 64 7.71 -1.74 -2.51
CA ASP A 64 9.09 -2.13 -2.21
C ASP A 64 9.56 -3.30 -3.09
N ALA A 65 8.73 -4.32 -3.29
CA ALA A 65 9.03 -5.48 -4.14
C ALA A 65 9.27 -5.13 -5.61
N LEU A 66 8.67 -4.04 -6.11
CA LEU A 66 8.83 -3.60 -7.50
C LEU A 66 10.18 -2.92 -7.80
N HIS A 67 11.01 -2.68 -6.79
CA HIS A 67 12.32 -2.02 -6.93
C HIS A 67 12.30 -0.75 -7.82
N PRO A 68 11.44 0.25 -7.53
CA PRO A 68 11.35 1.46 -8.35
C PRO A 68 12.54 2.39 -8.13
N SER A 69 12.93 3.17 -9.16
CA SER A 69 13.89 4.28 -9.01
C SER A 69 13.27 5.49 -8.31
N ARG A 70 11.94 5.61 -8.40
CA ARG A 70 11.12 6.58 -7.68
C ARG A 70 9.80 5.92 -7.32
N GLY A 71 9.59 5.66 -6.03
CA GLY A 71 8.38 5.05 -5.51
C GLY A 71 7.57 6.05 -4.68
N VAL A 72 6.28 6.18 -4.96
CA VAL A 72 5.35 6.94 -4.12
C VAL A 72 4.20 6.03 -3.73
N GLY A 73 3.89 5.94 -2.44
CA GLY A 73 2.71 5.24 -1.95
C GLY A 73 1.77 6.20 -1.25
N THR A 74 0.48 6.17 -1.57
CA THR A 74 -0.53 6.94 -0.83
C THR A 74 -1.26 6.05 0.15
N ARG A 75 -1.63 6.58 1.31
CA ARG A 75 -2.49 5.92 2.29
C ARG A 75 -3.36 6.95 3.00
N ILE A 76 -4.51 6.51 3.52
CA ILE A 76 -5.45 7.40 4.21
C ILE A 76 -5.13 7.47 5.71
N SER A 77 -4.71 6.36 6.31
CA SER A 77 -4.36 6.25 7.73
C SER A 77 -2.86 6.47 7.94
N SER A 78 -2.49 7.24 8.97
CA SER A 78 -1.08 7.42 9.36
C SER A 78 -0.51 6.24 10.15
N SER A 79 -1.35 5.44 10.80
CA SER A 79 -0.95 4.36 11.72
C SER A 79 -0.42 3.10 11.03
N ALA A 80 -0.64 2.95 9.71
CA ALA A 80 0.00 1.90 8.94
C ALA A 80 1.54 2.07 8.96
N SER A 81 2.23 1.18 9.67
CA SER A 81 3.68 1.15 9.78
C SER A 81 4.34 0.78 8.46
N THR A 82 5.43 1.47 8.13
CA THR A 82 6.22 1.17 6.93
C THR A 82 7.18 0.05 7.23
N THR A 83 7.01 -1.11 6.60
CA THR A 83 7.99 -2.21 6.68
C THR A 83 9.10 -1.93 5.67
N SER A 84 9.92 -0.90 5.93
CA SER A 84 11.06 -0.60 5.06
C SER A 84 12.20 -1.58 5.37
N LYS A 85 12.32 -2.63 4.56
CA LYS A 85 13.50 -3.49 4.51
C LYS A 85 14.06 -3.49 3.08
N ALA A 86 14.61 -2.36 2.61
CA ALA A 86 15.76 -2.32 1.69
C ALA A 86 15.95 -0.94 1.00
N SER A 87 17.16 -0.40 1.22
CA SER A 87 18.05 0.34 0.32
C SER A 87 17.48 1.19 -0.84
N THR A 88 17.71 2.50 -0.73
CA THR A 88 18.26 3.39 -1.78
C THR A 88 17.45 3.57 -3.09
N SER A 89 16.42 4.40 -3.01
CA SER A 89 15.95 5.32 -4.06
C SER A 89 14.91 6.26 -3.43
N ARG A 90 14.61 7.42 -4.02
CA ARG A 90 13.68 8.41 -3.43
C ARG A 90 12.27 7.81 -3.28
N LYS A 91 12.02 7.14 -2.16
CA LYS A 91 10.74 6.52 -1.78
C LYS A 91 10.05 7.44 -0.77
N ARG A 92 8.78 7.77 -1.01
CA ARG A 92 7.96 8.57 -0.09
C ARG A 92 6.59 7.95 0.04
N LEU A 93 6.20 7.60 1.27
CA LEU A 93 4.81 7.35 1.60
C LEU A 93 4.17 8.67 2.02
N ILE A 94 2.98 8.96 1.48
CA ILE A 94 2.26 10.20 1.70
C ILE A 94 0.90 9.83 2.27
N THR A 95 0.53 10.46 3.38
CA THR A 95 -0.84 10.41 3.88
C THR A 95 -1.68 11.46 3.13
N SER A 96 -2.83 11.04 2.59
CA SER A 96 -3.77 11.92 1.88
C SER A 96 -4.80 12.59 2.77
#